data_AF-A0A6P6P8R4-F1
#
_entry.id   AF-A0A6P6P8R4-F1
#
_cell.length_a   1.000
_cell.length_b   1.000
_cell.length_c   1.000
_cell.angle_alpha   90.00
_cell.angle_beta   90.00
_cell.angle_gamma   90.00
#
_symmetry.space_group_name_H-M   'P 1'
#
loop_
_entity.id
_entity.type
_entity.pdbx_description
1 polymer ?
#
loop_
_entity_poly.entity_id
_entity_poly.type
_entity_poly.pdbx_seq_one_letter_code
_entity_poly.pdbx_strand_id
1 'polypeptide(L)'
;MSSSRYEPSWDVDLAPLLSCKLCLGEFPLEQMTTISQCQCIFCSLCLKQYVELLIKEGLETAISCPDSACPKQGHLLENEIEFMVASEVMQRYKRLQFEREVLLDPCRTWCPSSSCQAVCQLNESEVQLPQPVQCPQCSLRFCSACRADCHSGQACQESLPITTFLLGENGSNLKSEEDEAPIKRCPKCKVYIERDEGCAQMMCKNCKHAFCWYCLESLDDDFLLIHYDKGPCRNKLGHSRASVIWHRTQVVGIFAGFGLLLLVASPFLLLATPFVLCCKCKCKRGDDDPLPT
;
A
#
# COMPACT_ATOMS: atom_id res chain seq x y z
N MET A 1 28.99 -41.30 -61.92
CA MET A 1 28.62 -41.61 -60.53
C MET A 1 28.95 -40.38 -59.70
N SER A 2 27.99 -39.48 -59.51
CA SER A 2 28.17 -38.27 -58.69
C SER A 2 27.75 -38.62 -57.27
N SER A 3 28.72 -38.60 -56.34
CA SER A 3 28.47 -38.86 -54.92
C SER A 3 27.99 -37.56 -54.26
N SER A 4 26.68 -37.48 -54.02
CA SER A 4 26.08 -36.40 -53.25
C SER A 4 26.41 -36.59 -51.77
N ARG A 5 27.27 -35.73 -51.22
CA ARG A 5 27.48 -35.61 -49.77
C ARG A 5 26.23 -34.97 -49.16
N TYR A 6 25.55 -35.74 -48.32
CA TYR A 6 24.49 -35.27 -47.45
C TYR A 6 25.15 -34.60 -46.23
N GLU A 7 25.09 -33.27 -46.17
CA GLU A 7 25.44 -32.49 -44.98
C GLU A 7 24.15 -32.31 -44.16
N PRO A 8 24.04 -32.88 -42.95
CA PRO A 8 22.90 -32.59 -42.08
C PRO A 8 23.08 -31.18 -41.48
N SER A 9 22.24 -30.24 -41.90
CA SER A 9 22.10 -28.93 -41.24
C SER A 9 21.35 -29.13 -39.91
N TRP A 10 22.10 -29.21 -38.82
CA TRP A 10 21.53 -29.10 -37.48
C TRP A 10 21.29 -27.62 -37.17
N ASP A 11 20.21 -27.07 -37.71
CA ASP A 11 19.64 -25.82 -37.18
C ASP A 11 19.01 -26.15 -35.83
N VAL A 12 19.83 -26.07 -34.78
CA VAL A 12 19.35 -26.09 -33.39
C VAL A 12 18.73 -24.72 -33.15
N ASP A 13 17.40 -24.65 -33.21
CA ASP A 13 16.64 -23.50 -32.75
C ASP A 13 16.97 -23.24 -31.27
N LEU A 14 17.96 -22.38 -31.02
CA LEU A 14 18.27 -21.87 -29.69
C LEU A 14 17.07 -21.05 -29.22
N ALA A 15 16.34 -21.58 -28.23
CA ALA A 15 15.22 -20.88 -27.63
C ALA A 15 15.66 -19.47 -27.19
N PRO A 16 14.86 -18.41 -27.49
CA PRO A 16 15.25 -17.05 -27.17
C PRO A 16 15.35 -16.87 -25.66
N LEU A 17 16.51 -16.41 -25.19
CA LEU A 17 16.74 -16.07 -23.80
C LEU A 17 16.19 -14.67 -23.50
N LEU A 18 15.62 -14.51 -22.31
CA LEU A 18 15.10 -13.25 -21.80
C LEU A 18 15.98 -12.76 -20.66
N SER A 19 16.17 -11.44 -20.55
CA SER A 19 16.96 -10.84 -19.47
C SER A 19 16.08 -10.48 -18.27
N CYS A 20 16.47 -10.92 -17.08
CA CYS A 20 15.80 -10.58 -15.82
C CYS A 20 16.34 -9.24 -15.30
N LYS A 21 15.44 -8.27 -15.05
CA LYS A 21 15.82 -6.94 -14.53
C LYS A 21 16.30 -6.92 -13.07
N LEU A 22 16.05 -7.98 -12.29
CA LEU A 22 16.42 -8.04 -10.87
C LEU A 22 17.83 -8.60 -10.65
N CYS A 23 18.19 -9.69 -11.35
CA CYS A 23 19.52 -10.29 -11.24
C CYS A 23 20.41 -10.04 -12.46
N LEU A 24 19.89 -9.38 -13.50
CA LEU A 24 20.58 -9.09 -14.77
C LEU A 24 21.05 -10.34 -15.54
N GLY A 25 20.56 -11.53 -15.17
CA GLY A 25 20.86 -12.78 -15.86
C GLY A 25 19.91 -13.06 -17.03
N GLU A 26 20.36 -13.93 -17.94
CA GLU A 26 19.58 -14.40 -19.08
C GLU A 26 19.02 -15.80 -18.81
N PHE A 27 17.72 -15.98 -19.05
CA PHE A 27 17.02 -17.23 -18.73
C PHE A 27 16.05 -17.62 -19.86
N PRO A 28 15.85 -18.94 -20.08
CA PRO A 28 14.78 -19.42 -20.95
C PRO A 28 13.40 -18.98 -20.46
N LEU A 29 12.42 -18.92 -21.37
CA LEU A 29 11.05 -18.49 -21.06
C LEU A 29 10.39 -19.34 -19.95
N GLU A 30 10.74 -20.62 -19.85
CA GLU A 30 10.18 -21.54 -18.84
C GLU A 30 10.62 -21.19 -17.41
N GLN A 31 11.72 -20.45 -17.27
CA GLN A 31 12.25 -19.99 -15.98
C GLN A 31 11.86 -18.53 -15.69
N MET A 32 10.98 -17.96 -16.52
CA MET A 32 10.47 -16.61 -16.38
C MET A 32 9.02 -16.62 -15.91
N THR A 33 8.70 -15.70 -15.01
CA THR A 33 7.35 -15.46 -14.51
C THR A 33 6.91 -14.06 -14.96
N THR A 34 5.71 -13.99 -15.52
CA THR A 34 5.08 -12.73 -15.96
C THR A 34 4.01 -12.32 -14.96
N ILE A 35 4.04 -11.06 -14.52
CA ILE A 35 3.01 -10.50 -13.63
C ILE A 35 1.79 -10.11 -14.46
N SER A 36 0.61 -10.65 -14.13
CA SER A 36 -0.60 -10.51 -14.95
C SER A 36 -1.07 -9.05 -15.10
N GLN A 37 -0.99 -8.25 -14.03
CA GLN A 37 -1.48 -6.87 -14.03
C GLN A 37 -0.65 -5.92 -14.91
N CYS A 38 0.67 -6.12 -14.96
CA CYS A 38 1.58 -5.20 -15.64
C CYS A 38 2.35 -5.79 -16.84
N GLN A 39 2.33 -7.11 -17.01
CA GLN A 39 3.08 -7.86 -18.03
C GLN A 39 4.61 -7.72 -17.90
N CYS A 40 5.10 -7.30 -16.74
CA CYS A 40 6.53 -7.31 -16.44
C CYS A 40 7.00 -8.75 -16.22
N ILE A 41 8.20 -9.08 -16.74
CA ILE A 41 8.77 -10.42 -16.74
C ILE A 41 10.05 -10.42 -15.91
N PHE A 42 10.18 -11.42 -15.03
CA PHE A 42 11.37 -11.64 -14.20
C PHE A 42 11.65 -13.13 -14.11
N CYS A 43 12.88 -13.53 -13.79
CA CYS A 43 13.12 -14.94 -13.52
C CYS A 43 12.37 -15.38 -12.26
N SER A 44 11.84 -16.60 -12.29
CA SER A 44 10.96 -17.12 -11.23
C SER A 44 11.64 -17.14 -9.87
N LEU A 45 12.97 -17.34 -9.83
CA LEU A 45 13.74 -17.32 -8.60
C LEU A 45 13.74 -15.94 -7.94
N CYS A 46 14.04 -14.88 -8.71
CA CYS A 46 14.07 -13.52 -8.17
C CYS A 46 12.69 -13.06 -7.71
N LEU A 47 11.65 -13.35 -8.50
CA LEU A 47 10.30 -12.96 -8.13
C LEU A 47 9.83 -13.68 -6.86
N LYS A 48 10.13 -14.98 -6.72
CA LYS A 48 9.85 -15.74 -5.50
C LYS A 48 10.56 -15.14 -4.28
N GLN A 49 11.86 -14.86 -4.38
CA GLN A 49 12.63 -14.29 -3.27
C GLN A 49 12.09 -12.93 -2.85
N TYR A 50 11.74 -12.09 -3.81
CA TYR A 50 11.12 -10.78 -3.57
C TYR A 50 9.80 -10.91 -2.81
N VAL A 51 8.90 -11.80 -3.27
CA VAL A 51 7.61 -12.05 -2.63
C VAL A 51 7.78 -12.59 -1.21
N GLU A 52 8.65 -13.60 -1.02
CA GLU A 52 8.93 -14.16 0.30
C GLU A 52 9.50 -13.12 1.27
N LEU A 53 10.39 -12.25 0.80
CA LEU A 53 10.97 -11.18 1.60
C LEU A 53 9.87 -10.22 2.10
N LEU A 54 9.02 -9.73 1.20
CA LEU A 54 7.95 -8.79 1.58
C LEU A 54 6.92 -9.40 2.53
N ILE A 55 6.58 -10.68 2.36
CA ILE A 55 5.70 -11.40 3.30
C ILE A 55 6.37 -11.60 4.67
N LYS A 56 7.69 -11.82 4.69
CA LYS A 56 8.46 -11.94 5.95
C LYS A 56 8.50 -10.61 6.69
N GLU A 57 8.79 -9.52 5.97
CA GLU A 57 8.81 -8.15 6.51
C GLU A 57 7.44 -7.68 7.01
N GLY A 58 6.36 -8.06 6.32
CA GLY A 58 4.98 -7.81 6.77
C GLY A 58 4.56 -6.33 6.74
N LEU A 59 5.33 -5.47 6.08
CA LEU A 59 5.08 -4.02 6.01
C LEU A 59 3.98 -3.64 5.01
N GLU A 60 3.74 -4.49 4.00
CA GLU A 60 2.75 -4.25 2.95
C GLU A 60 2.03 -5.54 2.57
N THR A 61 0.69 -5.51 2.57
CA THR A 61 -0.13 -6.68 2.20
C THR A 61 -0.48 -6.73 0.71
N ALA A 62 -0.13 -5.69 -0.06
CA ALA A 62 -0.37 -5.60 -1.49
C ALA A 62 0.99 -5.56 -2.21
N ILE A 63 1.46 -6.72 -2.66
CA ILE A 63 2.82 -6.85 -3.20
C ILE A 63 2.88 -6.20 -4.58
N SER A 64 3.64 -5.10 -4.68
CA SER A 64 3.78 -4.32 -5.90
C SER A 64 4.81 -4.93 -6.86
N CYS A 65 4.72 -4.61 -8.16
CA CYS A 65 5.69 -5.00 -9.17
C CYS A 65 7.11 -4.54 -8.77
N PRO A 66 8.15 -5.40 -8.90
CA PRO A 66 9.53 -5.04 -8.58
C PRO A 66 10.12 -3.92 -9.47
N ASP A 67 9.56 -3.68 -10.66
CA ASP A 67 10.05 -2.65 -11.57
C ASP A 67 9.51 -1.27 -11.17
N SER A 68 10.38 -0.39 -10.68
CA SER A 68 10.03 0.98 -10.29
C SER A 68 9.60 1.85 -11.48
N ALA A 69 10.00 1.50 -12.70
CA ALA A 69 9.60 2.14 -13.94
C ALA A 69 8.40 1.44 -14.60
N CYS A 70 7.71 0.54 -13.88
CA CYS A 70 6.53 -0.15 -14.38
C CYS A 70 5.43 0.87 -14.76
N PRO A 71 5.02 0.95 -16.04
CA PRO A 71 4.06 1.96 -16.50
C PRO A 71 2.66 1.77 -15.91
N LYS A 72 2.33 0.53 -15.54
CA LYS A 72 1.03 0.15 -15.00
C LYS A 72 1.01 0.06 -13.48
N GLN A 73 2.17 0.17 -12.81
CA GLN A 73 2.31 0.02 -11.35
C GLN A 73 1.52 -1.19 -10.80
N GLY A 74 1.62 -2.33 -11.50
CA GLY A 74 0.79 -3.50 -11.19
C GLY A 74 1.14 -4.14 -9.85
N HIS A 75 0.19 -4.88 -9.30
CA HIS A 75 0.39 -5.71 -8.11
C HIS A 75 0.32 -7.19 -8.47
N LEU A 76 0.94 -8.02 -7.64
CA LEU A 76 0.82 -9.47 -7.74
C LEU A 76 -0.52 -9.92 -7.15
N LEU A 77 -1.19 -10.80 -7.89
CA LEU A 77 -2.45 -11.40 -7.47
C LEU A 77 -2.21 -12.53 -6.45
N GLU A 78 -3.23 -12.83 -5.66
CA GLU A 78 -3.15 -13.86 -4.61
C GLU A 78 -2.79 -15.24 -5.18
N ASN A 79 -3.36 -15.62 -6.33
CA ASN A 79 -3.06 -16.88 -7.01
C ASN A 79 -1.63 -16.93 -7.55
N GLU A 80 -1.07 -15.79 -7.99
CA GLU A 80 0.34 -15.71 -8.42
C GLU A 80 1.26 -15.92 -7.22
N ILE A 81 0.94 -15.28 -6.07
CA ILE A 81 1.68 -15.43 -4.82
C ILE A 81 1.63 -16.88 -4.33
N GLU A 82 0.44 -17.48 -4.30
CA GLU A 82 0.21 -18.85 -3.84
C GLU A 82 1.04 -19.87 -4.64
N PHE A 83 1.22 -19.66 -5.94
CA PHE A 83 2.04 -20.54 -6.78
C PHE A 83 3.55 -20.40 -6.50
N MET A 84 4.01 -19.23 -6.04
CA MET A 84 5.44 -18.95 -5.85
C MET A 84 5.96 -19.31 -4.45
N VAL A 85 5.10 -19.27 -3.42
CA VAL A 85 5.52 -19.44 -2.03
C VAL A 85 5.03 -20.75 -1.42
N ALA A 86 5.74 -21.23 -0.38
CA ALA A 86 5.30 -22.40 0.37
C ALA A 86 4.01 -22.11 1.17
N SER A 87 3.23 -23.14 1.49
CA SER A 87 1.96 -23.00 2.23
C SER A 87 2.09 -22.23 3.54
N GLU A 88 3.21 -22.39 4.27
CA GLU A 88 3.47 -21.65 5.52
C GLU A 88 3.60 -20.13 5.29
N VAL A 89 4.32 -19.74 4.23
CA VAL A 89 4.48 -18.33 3.85
C VAL A 89 3.14 -17.77 3.36
N MET A 90 2.37 -18.56 2.60
CA MET A 90 1.04 -18.17 2.16
C MET A 90 0.06 -17.96 3.33
N GLN A 91 0.10 -18.83 4.34
CA GLN A 91 -0.69 -18.67 5.56
C GLN A 91 -0.32 -17.39 6.31
N ARG A 92 0.98 -17.05 6.37
CA ARG A 92 1.43 -15.77 6.94
C ARG A 92 0.89 -14.59 6.14
N TYR A 93 0.94 -14.64 4.81
CA TYR A 93 0.38 -13.59 3.94
C TYR A 93 -1.12 -13.39 4.18
N LYS A 94 -1.91 -14.47 4.22
CA LYS A 94 -3.35 -14.42 4.53
C LYS A 94 -3.62 -13.84 5.92
N ARG A 95 -2.80 -14.20 6.91
CA ARG A 95 -2.90 -13.62 8.26
C ARG A 95 -2.65 -12.11 8.24
N LEU A 96 -1.59 -11.65 7.55
CA LEU A 96 -1.28 -10.22 7.43
C LEU A 96 -2.40 -9.45 6.71
N GLN A 97 -3.00 -10.03 5.67
CA GLN A 97 -4.17 -9.44 5.01
C GLN A 97 -5.36 -9.31 5.98
N PHE A 98 -5.70 -10.39 6.69
CA PHE A 98 -6.77 -10.37 7.68
C PHE A 98 -6.51 -9.37 8.81
N GLU A 99 -5.29 -9.30 9.31
CA GLU A 99 -4.87 -8.31 10.31
C GLU A 99 -5.08 -6.88 9.81
N ARG A 100 -4.73 -6.62 8.55
CA ARG A 100 -4.96 -5.32 7.92
C ARG A 100 -6.44 -5.02 7.75
N GLU A 101 -7.25 -5.97 7.30
CA GLU A 101 -8.69 -5.79 7.17
C GLU A 101 -9.34 -5.43 8.51
N VAL A 102 -8.97 -6.12 9.58
CA VAL A 102 -9.47 -5.84 10.94
C VAL A 102 -9.03 -4.46 11.42
N LEU A 103 -7.80 -4.03 11.10
CA LEU A 103 -7.31 -2.70 11.45
C LEU A 103 -8.00 -1.58 10.67
N LEU A 104 -8.49 -1.86 9.46
CA LEU A 104 -9.17 -0.90 8.60
C LEU A 104 -10.69 -0.86 8.86
N ASP A 105 -11.27 -1.93 9.39
CA ASP A 105 -12.69 -2.00 9.76
C ASP A 105 -12.93 -1.33 11.13
N PRO A 106 -13.61 -0.18 11.17
CA PRO A 106 -13.90 0.52 12.43
C PRO A 106 -14.79 -0.29 13.39
N CYS A 107 -15.51 -1.28 12.88
CA CYS A 107 -16.42 -2.12 13.65
C CYS A 107 -15.75 -3.38 14.19
N ARG A 108 -14.42 -3.53 14.05
CA ARG A 108 -13.68 -4.68 14.56
C ARG A 108 -12.53 -4.24 15.46
N THR A 109 -12.25 -5.03 16.48
CA THR A 109 -11.12 -4.80 17.38
C THR A 109 -10.50 -6.12 17.83
N TRP A 110 -9.19 -6.12 18.08
CA TRP A 110 -8.48 -7.28 18.58
C TRP A 110 -8.68 -7.43 20.09
N CYS A 111 -8.90 -8.67 20.54
CA CYS A 111 -8.86 -9.00 21.96
C CYS A 111 -7.46 -8.68 22.52
N PRO A 112 -7.34 -7.93 23.64
CA PRO A 112 -6.04 -7.55 24.21
C PRO A 112 -5.28 -8.72 24.84
N SER A 113 -5.97 -9.83 25.16
CA SER A 113 -5.32 -11.03 25.66
C SER A 113 -4.36 -11.63 24.62
N SER A 114 -3.07 -11.70 24.98
CA SER A 114 -1.98 -12.22 24.16
C SER A 114 -2.16 -13.68 23.75
N SER A 115 -2.93 -14.47 24.52
CA SER A 115 -3.21 -15.87 24.25
C SER A 115 -4.47 -16.11 23.42
N CYS A 116 -5.32 -15.08 23.22
CA CYS A 116 -6.60 -15.25 22.56
C CYS A 116 -6.56 -14.90 21.08
N GLN A 117 -5.98 -13.73 20.72
CA GLN A 117 -5.94 -13.22 19.34
C GLN A 117 -7.29 -13.26 18.60
N ALA A 118 -8.43 -13.20 19.32
CA ALA A 118 -9.74 -13.18 18.68
C ALA A 118 -10.12 -11.78 18.22
N VAL A 119 -10.84 -11.70 17.10
CA VAL A 119 -11.44 -10.45 16.61
C VAL A 119 -12.84 -10.32 17.21
N CYS A 120 -13.09 -9.17 17.85
CA CYS A 120 -14.37 -8.82 18.45
C CYS A 120 -15.09 -7.80 17.58
N GLN A 121 -16.40 -7.94 17.46
CA GLN A 121 -17.23 -7.01 16.70
C GLN A 121 -17.79 -5.92 17.62
N LEU A 122 -17.79 -4.69 17.13
CA LEU A 122 -18.31 -3.50 17.78
C LEU A 122 -19.68 -3.14 17.18
N ASN A 123 -20.49 -2.43 17.96
CA ASN A 123 -21.75 -1.91 17.45
C ASN A 123 -21.50 -0.73 16.51
N GLU A 124 -22.08 -0.80 15.30
CA GLU A 124 -21.92 0.20 14.23
C GLU A 124 -22.34 1.61 14.66
N SER A 125 -23.34 1.72 15.54
CA SER A 125 -23.91 3.00 16.00
C SER A 125 -22.99 3.80 16.94
N GLU A 126 -21.99 3.17 17.56
CA GLU A 126 -21.15 3.76 18.63
C GLU A 126 -19.65 3.58 18.40
N VAL A 127 -19.22 3.37 17.16
CA VAL A 127 -17.82 3.13 16.78
C VAL A 127 -16.84 4.20 17.30
N GLN A 128 -17.29 5.45 17.43
CA GLN A 128 -16.45 6.56 17.88
C GLN A 128 -16.42 6.77 19.40
N LEU A 129 -17.26 6.06 20.16
CA LEU A 129 -17.31 6.16 21.62
C LEU A 129 -16.64 4.94 22.28
N PRO A 130 -15.94 5.14 23.42
CA PRO A 130 -15.46 4.03 24.23
C PRO A 130 -16.64 3.17 24.67
N GLN A 131 -16.71 1.94 24.18
CA GLN A 131 -17.76 0.99 24.54
C GLN A 131 -17.16 -0.28 25.14
N PRO A 132 -17.87 -0.92 26.08
CA PRO A 132 -17.45 -2.19 26.66
C PRO A 132 -17.62 -3.32 25.64
N VAL A 133 -16.55 -4.06 25.39
CA VAL A 133 -16.51 -5.20 24.48
C VAL A 133 -16.27 -6.46 25.29
N GLN A 134 -17.03 -7.52 25.01
CA GLN A 134 -16.79 -8.84 25.59
C GLN A 134 -16.28 -9.78 24.49
N CYS A 135 -15.09 -10.35 24.70
CA CYS A 135 -14.51 -11.30 23.77
C CYS A 135 -15.32 -12.61 23.74
N PRO A 136 -15.77 -13.11 22.58
CA PRO A 136 -16.56 -14.34 22.49
C PRO A 136 -15.74 -15.62 22.75
N GLN A 137 -14.40 -15.55 22.68
CA GLN A 137 -13.52 -16.71 22.86
C GLN A 137 -13.03 -16.87 24.31
N CYS A 138 -12.56 -15.79 24.94
CA CYS A 138 -12.01 -15.85 26.30
C CYS A 138 -12.89 -15.15 27.36
N SER A 139 -14.03 -14.57 26.96
CA SER A 139 -14.95 -13.81 27.83
C SER A 139 -14.33 -12.58 28.52
N LEU A 140 -13.11 -12.17 28.13
CA LEU A 140 -12.48 -10.95 28.63
C LEU A 140 -13.31 -9.72 28.25
N ARG A 141 -13.56 -8.85 29.22
CA ARG A 141 -14.25 -7.57 29.02
C ARG A 141 -13.25 -6.43 28.99
N PHE A 142 -13.25 -5.64 27.92
CA PHE A 142 -12.29 -4.56 27.72
C PHE A 142 -12.94 -3.36 27.00
N CYS A 143 -12.29 -2.20 27.06
CA CYS A 143 -12.73 -1.00 26.35
C CYS A 143 -12.28 -1.02 24.89
N SER A 144 -13.20 -0.72 23.95
CA SER A 144 -12.90 -0.69 22.50
C SER A 144 -11.78 0.28 22.13
N ALA A 145 -11.62 1.38 22.87
CA ALA A 145 -10.70 2.48 22.57
C ALA A 145 -9.30 2.32 23.19
N CYS A 146 -9.20 2.08 24.50
CA CYS A 146 -7.91 1.93 25.18
C CYS A 146 -7.43 0.48 25.30
N ARG A 147 -8.31 -0.51 25.05
CA ARG A 147 -8.03 -1.94 25.22
C ARG A 147 -7.67 -2.37 26.65
N ALA A 148 -7.90 -1.49 27.63
CA ALA A 148 -7.79 -1.77 29.06
C ALA A 148 -9.14 -2.27 29.63
N ASP A 149 -9.19 -2.47 30.95
CA ASP A 149 -10.39 -2.88 31.66
C ASP A 149 -11.57 -1.92 31.41
N CYS A 150 -12.78 -2.49 31.40
CA CYS A 150 -14.00 -1.74 31.14
C CYS A 150 -14.22 -0.63 32.17
N HIS A 151 -14.21 0.63 31.73
CA HIS A 151 -14.53 1.80 32.54
C HIS A 151 -15.78 2.52 32.02
N SER A 152 -16.64 2.98 32.92
CA SER A 152 -17.88 3.70 32.60
C SER A 152 -17.73 5.20 32.86
N GLY A 153 -17.89 6.02 31.82
CA GLY A 153 -17.97 7.48 31.95
C GLY A 153 -16.66 8.23 32.28
N GLN A 154 -15.54 7.53 32.45
CA GLN A 154 -14.21 8.12 32.58
C GLN A 154 -13.52 8.17 31.21
N ALA A 155 -12.81 9.27 30.91
CA ALA A 155 -11.96 9.35 29.74
C ALA A 155 -10.93 8.20 29.77
N CYS A 156 -10.70 7.55 28.63
CA CYS A 156 -9.71 6.48 28.50
C CYS A 156 -8.36 6.95 29.06
N GLN A 157 -7.99 6.47 30.24
CA GLN A 157 -6.77 6.89 30.92
C GLN A 157 -5.59 6.05 30.44
N GLU A 158 -5.19 6.19 29.17
CA GLU A 158 -3.93 5.65 28.68
C GLU A 158 -3.56 6.16 27.27
N SER A 159 -2.95 7.34 27.25
CA SER A 159 -2.00 7.74 26.21
C SER A 159 -0.57 7.58 26.74
N LEU A 160 -0.28 6.53 27.52
CA LEU A 160 1.10 6.26 27.92
C LEU A 160 1.81 5.50 26.78
N PRO A 161 2.85 6.09 26.16
CA PRO A 161 3.69 5.37 25.22
C PRO A 161 4.38 4.18 25.91
N ILE A 162 4.68 3.14 25.12
CA ILE A 162 5.42 1.93 25.55
C ILE A 162 6.75 2.25 26.26
N THR A 163 7.27 3.48 26.16
CA THR A 163 8.47 3.93 26.90
C THR A 163 8.34 3.76 28.41
N THR A 164 7.13 3.80 29.00
CA THR A 164 6.94 3.57 30.45
C THR A 164 7.15 2.11 30.86
N PHE A 165 7.05 1.14 29.95
CA PHE A 165 7.37 -0.26 30.27
C PHE A 165 8.89 -0.54 30.28
N LEU A 166 9.71 0.34 29.71
CA LEU A 166 11.18 0.18 29.67
C LEU A 166 11.92 1.04 30.70
N LEU A 167 11.31 2.11 31.20
CA LEU A 167 11.90 3.02 32.17
C LEU A 167 10.95 3.15 33.35
N GLY A 168 11.34 2.52 34.46
CA GLY A 168 10.58 2.49 35.71
C GLY A 168 10.11 3.86 36.17
N GLU A 169 8.94 3.83 36.80
CA GLU A 169 8.28 4.84 37.64
C GLU A 169 8.99 6.20 37.78
N ASN A 170 8.33 7.26 37.33
CA ASN A 170 7.85 8.32 38.23
C ASN A 170 7.04 9.36 37.44
N GLY A 171 5.77 9.50 37.81
CA GLY A 171 4.89 10.53 37.30
C GLY A 171 5.27 11.90 37.82
N SER A 172 5.49 12.85 36.91
CA SER A 172 4.94 14.21 36.96
C SER A 172 5.50 15.04 35.79
N ASN A 173 4.61 15.79 35.12
CA ASN A 173 4.91 16.77 34.05
C ASN A 173 5.28 16.22 32.64
N LEU A 174 4.43 15.37 32.03
CA LEU A 174 4.52 15.02 30.60
C LEU A 174 3.65 15.96 29.76
N LYS A 175 4.22 17.09 29.32
CA LYS A 175 3.74 17.80 28.10
C LYS A 175 4.89 18.20 27.18
N SER A 176 6.11 18.28 27.71
CA SER A 176 7.29 18.71 26.96
C SER A 176 8.08 17.57 26.31
N GLU A 177 7.89 16.31 26.74
CA GLU A 177 8.67 15.17 26.21
C GLU A 177 7.95 14.37 25.11
N GLU A 178 6.67 14.65 24.82
CA GLU A 178 5.91 13.95 23.78
C GLU A 178 6.27 14.39 22.35
N ASP A 179 6.77 15.62 22.18
CA ASP A 179 7.08 16.20 20.86
C ASP A 179 8.33 15.55 20.23
N GLU A 180 9.22 14.99 21.06
CA GLU A 180 10.48 14.35 20.63
C GLU A 180 10.49 12.83 20.79
N ALA A 181 9.41 12.21 21.28
CA ALA A 181 9.34 10.76 21.38
C ALA A 181 9.60 10.12 20.00
N PRO A 182 10.53 9.14 19.86
CA PRO A 182 10.90 8.56 18.56
C PRO A 182 9.80 7.69 17.95
N ILE A 183 8.84 7.24 18.76
CA ILE A 183 7.76 6.33 18.37
C ILE A 183 6.41 6.95 18.78
N LYS A 184 5.47 7.04 17.84
CA LYS A 184 4.07 7.45 18.08
C LYS A 184 3.09 6.51 17.39
N ARG A 185 1.79 6.62 17.71
CA ARG A 185 0.73 5.85 17.04
C ARG A 185 0.13 6.65 15.89
N CYS A 186 -0.15 6.00 14.77
CA CYS A 186 -0.91 6.58 13.66
C CYS A 186 -2.28 7.10 14.17
N PRO A 187 -2.69 8.35 13.88
CA PRO A 187 -3.97 8.87 14.35
C PRO A 187 -5.18 8.13 13.76
N LYS A 188 -5.03 7.55 12.55
CA LYS A 188 -6.09 6.80 11.85
C LYS A 188 -6.17 5.34 12.31
N CYS A 189 -5.10 4.55 12.14
CA CYS A 189 -5.13 3.09 12.38
C CYS A 189 -4.42 2.63 13.68
N LYS A 190 -3.91 3.57 14.49
CA LYS A 190 -3.26 3.33 15.79
C LYS A 190 -2.01 2.43 15.80
N VAL A 191 -1.50 2.01 14.64
CA VAL A 191 -0.23 1.30 14.49
C VAL A 191 0.92 2.18 14.94
N TYR A 192 1.92 1.60 15.62
CA TYR A 192 3.13 2.31 16.02
C TYR A 192 3.99 2.65 14.81
N ILE A 193 4.49 3.89 14.78
CA ILE A 193 5.32 4.45 13.73
C ILE A 193 6.53 5.08 14.39
N GLU A 194 7.71 4.70 13.93
CA GLU A 194 8.97 5.34 14.26
C GLU A 194 9.23 6.50 13.29
N ARG A 195 9.83 7.58 13.80
CA ARG A 195 10.23 8.70 12.97
C ARG A 195 11.64 8.48 12.42
N ASP A 196 11.69 8.16 11.13
CA ASP A 196 12.90 8.31 10.32
C ASP A 196 13.22 9.82 10.25
N GLU A 197 14.41 10.24 10.66
CA GLU A 197 14.78 11.66 10.82
C GLU A 197 14.49 12.53 9.57
N GLY A 198 14.29 13.83 9.76
CA GLY A 198 14.33 14.83 8.67
C GLY A 198 12.98 15.44 8.25
N CYS A 199 11.87 14.69 8.19
CA CYS A 199 10.55 15.25 7.83
C CYS A 199 9.51 15.03 8.95
N ALA A 200 8.67 16.02 9.21
CA ALA A 200 7.58 15.92 10.18
C ALA A 200 6.23 15.54 9.56
N GLN A 201 6.10 15.63 8.23
CA GLN A 201 4.98 15.03 7.52
C GLN A 201 5.26 13.53 7.42
N MET A 202 4.43 12.74 8.09
CA MET A 202 4.56 11.30 8.11
C MET A 202 3.45 10.67 7.31
N MET A 203 3.76 9.56 6.65
CA MET A 203 2.79 8.73 5.96
C MET A 203 2.80 7.34 6.59
N CYS A 204 1.66 6.92 7.14
CA CYS A 204 1.55 5.60 7.73
C CYS A 204 1.75 4.52 6.66
N LYS A 205 2.79 3.69 6.77
CA LYS A 205 3.06 2.61 5.80
C LYS A 205 1.88 1.62 5.66
N ASN A 206 1.13 1.42 6.75
CA ASN A 206 -0.03 0.52 6.81
C ASN A 206 -1.32 1.10 6.17
N CYS A 207 -1.79 2.27 6.61
CA CYS A 207 -3.06 2.85 6.14
C CYS A 207 -2.90 4.01 5.14
N LYS A 208 -1.67 4.36 4.77
CA LYS A 208 -1.27 5.46 3.87
C LYS A 208 -1.75 6.86 4.28
N HIS A 209 -2.30 7.01 5.48
CA HIS A 209 -2.70 8.29 6.04
C HIS A 209 -1.49 9.19 6.26
N ALA A 210 -1.55 10.40 5.69
CA ALA A 210 -0.59 11.46 5.90
C ALA A 210 -1.00 12.29 7.13
N PHE A 211 -0.07 12.54 8.04
CA PHE A 211 -0.33 13.31 9.25
C PHE A 211 0.92 14.05 9.74
N CYS A 212 0.72 15.06 10.58
CA CYS A 212 1.81 15.81 11.21
C CYS A 212 2.32 15.06 12.46
N TRP A 213 3.64 14.84 12.58
CA TRP A 213 4.22 14.15 13.73
C TRP A 213 3.96 14.84 15.07
N TYR A 214 3.92 16.17 15.08
CA TYR A 214 3.82 16.97 16.30
C TYR A 214 2.38 17.01 16.82
N CYS A 215 1.41 17.40 15.99
CA CYS A 215 0.02 17.55 16.41
C CYS A 215 -0.88 16.34 16.09
N LEU A 216 -0.39 15.35 15.34
CA LEU A 216 -1.15 14.17 14.89
C LEU A 216 -2.40 14.51 14.04
N GLU A 217 -2.45 15.72 13.49
CA GLU A 217 -3.54 16.17 12.61
C GLU A 217 -3.36 15.60 11.19
N SER A 218 -4.49 15.30 10.54
CA SER A 218 -4.53 14.80 9.16
C SER A 218 -3.94 15.82 8.18
N LEU A 219 -3.07 15.34 7.29
CA LEU A 219 -2.50 16.09 6.17
C LEU A 219 -2.91 15.49 4.81
N ASP A 220 -3.90 14.60 4.77
CA ASP A 220 -4.35 13.92 3.54
C ASP A 220 -4.77 14.94 2.45
N ASP A 221 -5.36 16.07 2.83
CA ASP A 221 -5.81 17.14 1.92
C ASP A 221 -4.85 18.36 1.86
N ASP A 222 -3.77 18.37 2.67
CA ASP A 222 -2.82 19.48 2.73
C ASP A 222 -1.62 19.27 1.79
N PHE A 223 -1.92 19.10 0.50
CA PHE A 223 -0.92 18.88 -0.55
C PHE A 223 0.13 20.01 -0.66
N LEU A 224 -0.22 21.21 -0.18
CA LEU A 224 0.64 22.40 -0.22
C LEU A 224 1.42 22.60 1.08
N LEU A 225 1.26 21.73 2.08
CA LEU A 225 1.95 21.80 3.36
C LEU A 225 1.71 23.14 4.07
N ILE A 226 0.48 23.68 3.94
CA ILE A 226 0.06 24.96 4.53
C ILE A 226 0.02 24.86 6.06
N HIS A 227 -0.20 23.65 6.60
CA HIS A 227 -0.15 23.37 8.02
C HIS A 227 1.14 23.89 8.68
N TYR A 228 2.27 23.85 7.98
CA TYR A 228 3.57 24.29 8.50
C TYR A 228 3.85 25.79 8.34
N ASP A 229 2.93 26.57 7.77
CA ASP A 229 3.09 28.02 7.62
C ASP A 229 2.60 28.79 8.87
N LYS A 230 1.73 28.18 9.68
CA LYS A 230 1.01 28.83 10.79
C LYS A 230 0.92 27.92 12.03
N GLY A 231 0.51 28.51 13.15
CA GLY A 231 0.21 27.75 14.36
C GLY A 231 1.43 27.10 15.04
N PRO A 232 1.20 26.08 15.88
CA PRO A 232 2.23 25.46 16.73
C PRO A 232 3.24 24.61 15.94
N CYS A 233 2.89 24.17 14.73
CA CYS A 233 3.75 23.39 13.84
C CYS A 233 4.56 24.24 12.85
N ARG A 234 4.49 25.57 12.97
CA ARG A 234 5.13 26.48 12.03
C ARG A 234 6.64 26.23 11.93
N ASN A 235 7.14 26.11 10.71
CA ASN A 235 8.54 25.81 10.38
C ASN A 235 9.08 24.47 10.92
N LYS A 236 8.23 23.57 11.44
CA LYS A 236 8.65 22.27 11.96
C LYS A 236 8.66 21.13 10.92
N LEU A 237 8.49 21.43 9.62
CA LEU A 237 8.44 20.40 8.57
C LEU A 237 9.78 19.64 8.43
N GLY A 238 10.90 20.32 8.67
CA GLY A 238 12.25 19.74 8.52
C GLY A 238 12.87 19.89 7.12
N HIS A 239 12.09 20.32 6.12
CA HIS A 239 12.59 20.77 4.81
C HIS A 239 12.97 22.26 4.80
N SER A 240 13.91 22.63 3.93
CA SER A 240 14.22 24.04 3.65
C SER A 240 13.01 24.75 3.03
N ARG A 241 12.78 26.02 3.40
CA ARG A 241 11.69 26.84 2.87
C ARG A 241 11.70 26.96 1.34
N ALA A 242 12.90 26.96 0.73
CA ALA A 242 13.05 26.97 -0.72
C ALA A 242 12.49 25.69 -1.37
N SER A 243 12.73 24.52 -0.75
CA SER A 243 12.21 23.24 -1.23
C SER A 243 10.67 23.19 -1.14
N VAL A 244 10.08 23.73 -0.08
CA VAL A 244 8.62 23.81 0.07
C VAL A 244 8.00 24.73 -0.98
N ILE A 245 8.59 25.91 -1.23
CA ILE A 245 8.11 26.84 -2.25
C ILE A 245 8.23 26.22 -3.64
N TRP A 246 9.35 25.56 -3.93
CA TRP A 246 9.56 24.85 -5.20
C TRP A 246 8.49 23.79 -5.44
N HIS A 247 8.23 22.94 -4.43
CA HIS A 247 7.18 21.94 -4.47
C HIS A 247 5.80 22.57 -4.76
N ARG A 248 5.43 23.65 -4.07
CA ARG A 248 4.17 24.37 -4.33
C ARG A 248 4.07 24.87 -5.77
N THR A 249 5.12 25.51 -6.29
CA THR A 249 5.14 25.99 -7.67
C THR A 249 5.04 24.85 -8.69
N GLN A 250 5.68 23.72 -8.42
CA GLN A 250 5.61 22.53 -9.27
C GLN A 250 4.19 21.94 -9.28
N VAL A 251 3.56 21.77 -8.12
CA VAL A 251 2.19 21.25 -8.01
C VAL A 251 1.19 22.16 -8.73
N VAL A 252 1.25 23.46 -8.49
CA VAL A 252 0.39 24.45 -9.17
C VAL A 252 0.61 24.41 -10.68
N GLY A 253 1.86 24.32 -11.13
CA GLY A 253 2.22 24.20 -12.54
C GLY A 253 1.65 22.94 -13.19
N ILE A 254 1.69 21.79 -12.49
CA ILE A 254 1.12 20.53 -12.96
C ILE A 254 -0.40 20.67 -13.15
N PHE A 255 -1.12 21.19 -12.16
CA PHE A 255 -2.57 21.35 -12.27
C PHE A 255 -2.98 22.33 -13.36
N ALA A 256 -2.28 23.47 -13.48
CA ALA A 256 -2.52 24.44 -14.53
C ALA A 256 -2.22 23.83 -15.93
N GLY A 257 -1.14 23.06 -16.04
CA GLY A 257 -0.75 22.37 -17.27
C GLY A 257 -1.77 21.32 -17.71
N PHE A 258 -2.20 20.45 -16.80
CA PHE A 258 -3.26 19.47 -17.08
C PHE A 258 -4.59 20.15 -17.43
N GLY A 259 -4.97 21.22 -16.73
CA GLY A 259 -6.18 21.98 -17.03
C GLY A 259 -6.16 22.59 -18.43
N LEU A 260 -5.05 23.22 -18.82
CA LEU A 260 -4.87 23.78 -20.17
C LEU A 260 -4.89 22.69 -21.23
N LEU A 261 -4.20 21.56 -20.98
CA LEU A 261 -4.16 20.43 -21.90
C LEU A 261 -5.56 19.86 -22.14
N LEU A 262 -6.36 19.69 -21.09
CA LEU A 262 -7.74 19.22 -21.21
C LEU A 262 -8.63 20.21 -21.96
N LEU A 263 -8.46 21.52 -21.73
CA LEU A 263 -9.21 22.56 -22.44
C LEU A 263 -8.90 22.52 -23.94
N VAL A 264 -7.62 22.41 -24.31
CA VAL A 264 -7.19 22.35 -25.71
C VAL A 264 -7.58 21.01 -26.36
N ALA A 265 -7.46 19.89 -25.64
CA ALA A 265 -7.77 18.57 -26.16
C ALA A 265 -9.28 18.31 -26.29
N SER A 266 -10.11 18.93 -25.44
CA SER A 266 -11.56 18.70 -25.40
C SER A 266 -12.27 18.88 -26.76
N PRO A 267 -12.03 19.96 -27.53
CA PRO A 267 -12.58 20.10 -28.88
C PRO A 267 -12.17 18.96 -29.82
N PHE A 268 -10.90 18.53 -29.80
CA PHE A 268 -10.42 17.44 -30.66
C PHE A 268 -11.01 16.09 -30.24
N LEU A 269 -11.14 15.83 -28.94
CA LEU A 269 -11.78 14.63 -28.41
C LEU A 269 -13.27 14.58 -28.80
N LEU A 270 -13.99 15.70 -28.71
CA LEU A 270 -15.39 15.78 -29.13
C LEU A 270 -15.56 15.55 -30.64
N LEU A 271 -14.65 16.07 -31.47
CA LEU A 271 -14.66 15.83 -32.91
C LEU A 271 -14.29 14.38 -33.28
N ALA A 272 -13.38 13.75 -32.53
CA ALA A 272 -12.99 12.36 -32.75
C ALA A 272 -14.03 11.34 -32.25
N THR A 273 -14.86 11.72 -31.27
CA THR A 273 -15.89 10.85 -30.66
C THR A 273 -16.84 10.20 -31.69
N PRO A 274 -17.46 10.93 -32.64
CA PRO A 274 -18.31 10.31 -33.65
C PRO A 274 -17.54 9.37 -34.60
N PHE A 275 -16.28 9.67 -34.92
CA PHE A 275 -15.44 8.78 -35.74
C PHE A 275 -15.11 7.48 -35.00
N VAL A 276 -14.71 7.56 -33.73
CA VAL A 276 -14.39 6.39 -32.90
C VAL A 276 -15.63 5.52 -32.64
N LEU A 277 -16.79 6.14 -32.38
CA LEU A 277 -18.06 5.44 -32.22
C LEU A 277 -18.51 4.79 -33.54
N CYS A 278 -18.37 5.46 -34.68
CA CYS A 278 -18.63 4.86 -36.00
C CYS A 278 -17.68 3.69 -36.31
N CYS A 279 -16.39 3.78 -35.99
CA CYS A 279 -15.44 2.67 -36.15
C CYS A 279 -15.83 1.46 -35.29
N LYS A 280 -16.29 1.67 -34.05
CA LYS A 280 -16.80 0.57 -33.21
C LYS A 280 -18.13 0.00 -33.68
N CYS A 281 -19.03 0.80 -34.24
CA CYS A 281 -20.28 0.31 -34.83
C CYS A 281 -20.04 -0.46 -36.15
N LYS A 282 -19.02 -0.10 -36.93
CA LYS A 282 -18.66 -0.79 -38.17
C LYS A 282 -18.02 -2.16 -37.91
N CYS A 283 -17.22 -2.31 -36.85
CA CYS A 283 -16.73 -3.61 -36.40
C CYS A 283 -17.84 -4.54 -35.87
N LYS A 284 -18.96 -4.03 -35.36
CA LYS A 284 -20.07 -4.86 -34.88
C LYS A 284 -21.04 -5.35 -35.96
N ARG A 285 -21.02 -4.76 -37.17
CA ARG A 285 -21.93 -5.11 -38.27
C ARG A 285 -21.31 -6.09 -39.30
N GLY A 286 -20.09 -6.57 -39.05
CA GLY A 286 -19.36 -7.45 -39.97
C GLY A 286 -19.49 -8.96 -39.73
N ASP A 287 -20.22 -9.39 -38.70
CA ASP A 287 -20.34 -10.81 -38.31
C ASP A 287 -21.72 -11.44 -38.63
N ASP A 288 -22.58 -10.77 -39.39
CA ASP A 288 -23.88 -11.33 -39.84
C ASP A 288 -23.86 -11.60 -41.36
N ASP A 289 -23.09 -12.58 -41.82
CA ASP A 289 -23.30 -13.21 -43.14
C ASP A 289 -23.99 -14.58 -42.97
N PRO A 290 -25.12 -14.85 -43.66
CA PRO A 290 -25.84 -16.12 -43.55
C PRO A 290 -25.12 -17.25 -44.30
N LEU A 291 -25.09 -18.43 -43.67
CA LEU A 291 -24.60 -19.70 -44.26
C LEU A 291 -25.21 -19.94 -45.66
N PRO A 292 -24.41 -20.39 -46.66
CA PRO A 292 -24.98 -20.96 -47.87
C PRO A 292 -25.39 -22.42 -47.61
N THR A 293 -26.61 -22.73 -48.04
CA THR A 293 -27.15 -24.08 -48.29
C THR A 293 -26.33 -24.87 -49.29
#